data_AF-A0A497NPN4-F1
#
_entry.id   AF-A0A497NPN4-F1
#
_cell.length_a   1.000
_cell.length_b   1.000
_cell.length_c   1.000
_cell.angle_alpha   90.00
_cell.angle_beta   90.00
_cell.angle_gamma   90.00
#
_symmetry.space_group_name_H-M   'P 1'
#
loop_
_entity.id
_entity.type
_entity.pdbx_description
1 polymer ?
#
loop_
_entity_poly.entity_id
_entity_poly.type
_entity_poly.pdbx_seq_one_letter_code
_entity_poly.pdbx_strand_id
1 'polypeptide(L)'
;MILLTTSRRPTPRIRTFCRDLARSIPNVVRVNRGKLSLDGVAERAIEFDADRVVIINRWKGGPGKIELFEVGQEGLVLVPPI
;
A
#
# COMPACT_ATOMS: atom_id res chain seq x y z
N MET A 1 7.56 -10.17 -1.47
CA MET A 1 6.09 -10.07 -1.61
C MET A 1 5.67 -8.60 -1.59
N ILE A 2 4.52 -8.22 -2.17
CA ILE A 2 4.09 -6.81 -2.22
C ILE A 2 2.95 -6.57 -1.23
N LEU A 3 3.13 -5.68 -0.26
CA LEU A 3 2.05 -5.23 0.62
C LEU A 3 1.28 -4.09 -0.04
N LEU A 4 -0.02 -4.29 -0.27
CA LEU A 4 -0.92 -3.27 -0.80
C LEU A 4 -1.78 -2.69 0.32
N THR A 5 -1.72 -1.37 0.50
CA THR A 5 -2.62 -0.66 1.40
C THR A 5 -3.12 0.66 0.77
N THR A 6 -3.90 1.40 1.54
CA THR A 6 -4.49 2.67 1.10
C THR A 6 -4.04 3.82 1.99
N SER A 7 -4.40 5.05 1.62
CA SER A 7 -4.48 6.16 2.58
C SER A 7 -5.50 5.87 3.69
N ARG A 8 -5.42 6.62 4.80
CA ARG A 8 -6.42 6.53 5.88
C ARG A 8 -7.81 6.90 5.34
N ARG A 9 -8.85 6.23 5.88
CA ARG A 9 -10.27 6.43 5.53
C ARG A 9 -10.54 6.37 3.99
N PRO A 10 -10.25 5.24 3.34
CA PRO A 10 -10.47 5.09 1.90
C PRO A 10 -11.96 5.08 1.54
N THR A 11 -12.29 5.61 0.35
CA THR A 11 -13.65 5.56 -0.21
C THR A 11 -13.98 4.15 -0.72
N PRO A 12 -15.27 3.82 -0.91
CA PRO A 12 -15.67 2.54 -1.51
C PRO A 12 -14.97 2.26 -2.85
N ARG A 13 -14.85 3.28 -3.72
CA ARG A 13 -14.18 3.17 -5.02
C ARG A 13 -12.71 2.73 -4.89
N ILE A 14 -11.98 3.29 -3.92
CA ILE A 14 -10.58 2.88 -3.67
C ILE A 14 -10.52 1.45 -3.11
N ARG A 15 -11.48 1.06 -2.26
CA ARG A 15 -11.53 -0.30 -1.72
C ARG A 15 -11.74 -1.33 -2.84
N THR A 16 -12.64 -1.05 -3.79
CA THR A 16 -12.88 -1.89 -4.97
C THR A 16 -11.65 -1.93 -5.84
N PHE A 17 -11.08 -0.78 -6.19
CA PHE A 17 -9.85 -0.70 -6.99
C PHE A 17 -8.71 -1.53 -6.38
N CYS A 18 -8.46 -1.42 -5.08
CA CYS A 18 -7.41 -2.20 -4.40
C CYS A 18 -7.74 -3.70 -4.32
N ARG A 19 -9.03 -4.09 -4.31
CA ARG A 19 -9.43 -5.49 -4.36
C ARG A 19 -9.13 -6.09 -5.73
N ASP A 20 -9.42 -5.34 -6.79
CA ASP A 20 -9.16 -5.78 -8.16
C ASP A 20 -7.65 -5.82 -8.41
N LEU A 21 -6.91 -4.80 -8.00
CA LEU A 21 -5.45 -4.75 -8.12
C LEU A 21 -4.75 -5.92 -7.42
N ALA A 22 -5.19 -6.28 -6.20
CA ALA A 22 -4.64 -7.41 -5.47
C ALA A 22 -4.91 -8.77 -6.14
N ARG A 23 -5.90 -8.86 -7.04
CA ARG A 23 -6.19 -10.06 -7.81
C ARG A 23 -5.46 -10.09 -9.15
N SER A 24 -5.13 -8.92 -9.68
CA SER A 24 -4.46 -8.79 -10.99
C SER A 24 -2.94 -8.92 -10.92
N ILE A 25 -2.33 -8.62 -9.77
CA ILE A 25 -0.87 -8.66 -9.59
C ILE A 25 -0.51 -9.88 -8.71
N PRO A 26 0.44 -10.72 -9.14
CA PRO A 26 0.90 -11.85 -8.34
C PRO A 26 1.59 -11.38 -7.06
N ASN A 27 1.55 -12.22 -6.01
CA ASN A 27 2.26 -11.98 -4.76
C ASN A 27 1.89 -10.65 -4.08
N VAL A 28 0.61 -10.26 -4.13
CA VAL A 28 0.10 -9.10 -3.40
C VAL A 28 -0.65 -9.55 -2.15
N VAL A 29 -0.25 -9.02 -1.00
CA VAL A 29 -1.02 -9.12 0.25
C VAL A 29 -1.67 -7.78 0.55
N ARG A 30 -3.00 -7.78 0.63
CA ARG A 30 -3.76 -6.55 0.92
C ARG A 30 -3.98 -6.39 2.41
N VAL A 31 -3.57 -5.25 2.96
CA VAL A 31 -3.74 -4.92 4.38
C VAL A 31 -4.60 -3.67 4.57
N ASN A 32 -5.52 -3.73 5.54
CA ASN A 32 -6.31 -2.56 5.92
C ASN A 32 -5.43 -1.51 6.60
N ARG A 33 -5.43 -0.27 6.09
CA ARG A 33 -4.61 0.81 6.65
C ARG A 33 -4.92 1.15 8.11
N GLY A 34 -6.21 1.19 8.47
CA GLY A 34 -6.64 1.55 9.83
C GLY A 34 -6.03 2.87 10.33
N LYS A 35 -5.41 2.82 11.51
CA LYS A 35 -4.69 3.93 12.14
C LYS A 35 -3.17 3.90 11.89
N LEU A 36 -2.65 2.87 11.23
CA LEU A 36 -1.21 2.66 11.05
C LEU A 36 -0.51 3.91 10.48
N SER A 37 0.63 4.26 11.07
CA SER A 37 1.59 5.24 10.55
C SER A 37 2.23 4.73 9.26
N LEU A 38 3.29 5.35 8.76
CA LEU A 38 4.10 4.74 7.71
C LEU A 38 5.00 3.66 8.30
N ASP A 39 5.56 3.90 9.49
CA ASP A 39 6.38 2.93 10.22
C ASP A 39 5.58 1.66 10.56
N GLY A 40 4.34 1.81 11.06
CA GLY A 40 3.47 0.66 11.30
C GLY A 40 3.05 -0.06 10.02
N VAL A 41 3.12 0.59 8.85
CA VAL A 41 2.96 -0.10 7.55
C VAL A 41 4.24 -0.85 7.18
N ALA A 42 5.42 -0.31 7.49
CA ALA A 42 6.71 -0.99 7.32
C ALA A 42 6.81 -2.24 8.19
N GLU A 43 6.49 -2.13 9.48
CA GLU A 43 6.40 -3.26 10.42
C GLU A 43 5.48 -4.34 9.89
N ARG A 44 4.30 -3.93 9.41
CA ARG A 44 3.32 -4.87 8.83
C ARG A 44 3.82 -5.52 7.55
N ALA A 45 4.64 -4.84 6.76
CA ALA A 45 5.27 -5.41 5.58
C ALA A 45 6.30 -6.49 5.98
N ILE A 46 7.11 -6.22 7.00
CA ILE A 46 8.08 -7.18 7.55
C ILE A 46 7.37 -8.42 8.11
N GLU A 47 6.27 -8.24 8.86
CA GLU A 47 5.46 -9.37 9.38
C GLU A 47 4.94 -10.30 8.27
N PHE A 48 4.68 -9.73 7.10
CA PHE A 48 4.26 -10.48 5.93
C PHE A 48 5.42 -10.90 5.03
N ASP A 49 6.70 -10.64 5.34
CA ASP A 49 7.82 -10.91 4.42
C ASP A 49 7.64 -10.20 3.05
N ALA A 50 7.10 -8.98 3.11
CA ALA A 50 6.95 -8.08 1.98
C ALA A 50 8.12 -7.09 1.91
N ASP A 51 8.80 -7.09 0.78
CA ASP A 51 9.97 -6.25 0.46
C ASP A 51 9.56 -4.95 -0.27
N ARG A 52 8.30 -4.85 -0.67
CA ARG A 52 7.71 -3.71 -1.38
C ARG A 52 6.37 -3.33 -0.77
N VAL A 53 6.09 -2.03 -0.70
CA VAL A 53 4.80 -1.50 -0.27
C VAL A 53 4.21 -0.61 -1.36
N VAL A 54 2.92 -0.78 -1.62
CA VAL A 54 2.14 0.10 -2.49
C VAL A 54 1.07 0.78 -1.67
N ILE A 55 1.04 2.11 -1.70
CA ILE A 55 0.01 2.93 -1.05
C ILE A 55 -0.84 3.63 -2.10
N ILE A 56 -2.12 3.28 -2.15
CA ILE A 56 -3.09 3.96 -3.01
C ILE A 56 -3.73 5.12 -2.24
N ASN A 57 -3.47 6.33 -2.70
CA ASN A 57 -3.98 7.55 -2.10
C ASN A 57 -5.25 8.05 -2.77
N ARG A 58 -6.11 8.65 -1.95
CA ARG A 58 -7.36 9.27 -2.37
C ARG A 58 -7.12 10.68 -2.94
N TRP A 59 -7.71 10.96 -4.10
CA TRP A 59 -7.89 12.30 -4.63
C TRP A 59 -9.32 12.49 -5.15
N LYS A 60 -9.99 13.58 -4.74
CA LYS A 60 -11.36 13.94 -5.16
C LYS A 60 -12.34 12.73 -5.20
N GLY A 61 -12.22 11.82 -4.23
CA GLY A 61 -13.09 10.64 -4.09
C GLY A 61 -12.63 9.36 -4.79
N GLY A 62 -11.62 9.42 -5.67
CA GLY A 62 -11.05 8.26 -6.38
C GLY A 62 -9.57 8.00 -6.06
N PRO A 63 -8.96 6.96 -6.66
CA PRO A 63 -7.51 6.79 -6.66
C PRO A 63 -6.86 7.96 -7.42
N GLY A 64 -5.89 8.64 -6.80
CA GLY A 64 -5.24 9.79 -7.44
C GLY A 64 -3.72 9.84 -7.34
N LYS A 65 -3.13 9.03 -6.46
CA LYS A 65 -1.69 8.86 -6.39
C LYS A 65 -1.39 7.42 -5.97
N ILE A 66 -0.44 6.81 -6.66
CA ILE A 66 0.13 5.52 -6.29
C ILE A 66 1.55 5.80 -5.82
N GLU A 67 1.85 5.44 -4.59
CA GLU A 67 3.19 5.56 -4.04
C GLU A 67 3.79 4.15 -3.91
N LEU A 68 5.00 3.99 -4.43
CA LEU A 68 5.76 2.75 -4.40
C LEU A 68 6.87 2.93 -3.39
N PHE A 69 7.08 1.94 -2.53
CA PHE A 69 8.12 1.96 -1.52
C PHE A 69 8.89 0.65 -1.50
N GLU A 70 10.17 0.76 -1.18
CA GLU A 70 11.00 -0.35 -0.70
C GLU A 70 10.99 -0.38 0.82
N VAL A 71 10.97 -1.59 1.39
CA VAL A 71 11.10 -1.78 2.83
C VAL A 71 12.60 -1.86 3.15
N GLY A 72 13.13 -0.79 3.73
CA GLY A 72 14.51 -0.69 4.19
C GLY A 72 14.64 -0.90 5.70
N GLN A 73 15.88 -0.88 6.20
CA GLN A 73 16.18 -1.08 7.62
C GLN A 73 15.61 0.03 8.52
N GLU A 74 15.51 1.26 8.01
CA GLU A 74 15.00 2.42 8.76
C GLU A 74 13.53 2.75 8.45
N GLY A 75 12.85 1.92 7.63
CA GLY A 75 11.45 2.11 7.25
C GLY A 75 11.23 2.12 5.74
N LEU A 76 10.20 2.85 5.29
CA LEU A 76 9.80 2.88 3.88
C LEU A 76 10.57 3.93 3.09
N VAL A 77 11.25 3.49 2.02
CA VAL A 77 11.95 4.37 1.07
C VAL A 77 11.11 4.54 -0.18
N LEU A 78 10.75 5.78 -0.52
CA LEU A 78 9.93 6.07 -1.70
C LEU A 78 10.72 5.78 -2.99
N VAL A 79 10.11 5.00 -3.88
CA VAL A 79 10.64 4.73 -5.22
C VAL A 79 9.80 5.46 -6.27
N PRO A 80 10.40 6.35 -7.09
CA PRO A 80 9.68 7.01 -8.16
C PRO A 80 9.36 6.01 -9.29
N PRO A 81 8.21 6.18 -9.98
CA PRO A 81 7.98 5.48 -11.24
C PRO A 81 8.96 6.01 -12.30
N ILE A 82 9.65 5.11 -13.01
CA ILE A 82 10.57 5.41 -14.12
C ILE A 82 9.78 5.82 -15.37
#